data_AF-A0A7Y2C8J0-F1
#
_entry.id   AF-A0A7Y2C8J0-F1
#
_cell.length_a   1.000
_cell.length_b   1.000
_cell.length_c   1.000
_cell.angle_alpha   90.00
_cell.angle_beta   90.00
_cell.angle_gamma   90.00
#
_symmetry.space_group_name_H-M   'P 1'
#
loop_
_entity.id
_entity.type
_entity.pdbx_description
1 polymer ?
#
loop_
_entity_poly.entity_id
_entity_poly.type
_entity_poly.pdbx_seq_one_letter_code
_entity_poly.pdbx_strand_id
1 'polypeptide(L)'
;GDYLNSACESPEDRIISYVRFADYLLPETGESMAAAHAARTRIGTEELAYLSAAWKTFTATSPEGLPAYFHQDASPFDNLPQALRRLCQEYPAVGTRLTLTESRIIASLNADNHVTPGELFKTCRNAEEIPFLGDWSFWQYLRRLSSGPEPLLEVEGNTQFNLPRAFPDADFNGQRLQLTAHGSRIANGDDPWDRPQTWIGGVLVSSSNDWRWDDQNERFVIR
;
A
#
# COMPACT_ATOMS: atom_id res chain seq x y z
N GLY A 1 -12.41 42.83 -18.12
CA GLY A 1 -11.34 42.42 -19.04
C GLY A 1 -10.75 41.13 -18.54
N ASP A 2 -11.23 40.03 -19.11
CA ASP A 2 -10.43 38.89 -19.56
C ASP A 2 -9.62 38.04 -18.55
N TYR A 3 -10.28 37.48 -17.53
CA TYR A 3 -9.75 36.32 -16.78
C TYR A 3 -10.75 35.18 -16.57
N LEU A 4 -11.90 35.19 -17.26
CA LEU A 4 -12.93 34.15 -17.18
C LEU A 4 -13.26 33.55 -18.56
N ASN A 5 -12.25 33.35 -19.40
CA ASN A 5 -12.35 32.56 -20.62
C ASN A 5 -11.04 31.78 -20.82
N SER A 6 -10.67 30.94 -19.85
CA SER A 6 -9.88 29.75 -20.21
C SER A 6 -10.90 28.75 -20.74
N ALA A 7 -10.94 28.61 -22.05
CA ALA A 7 -11.76 27.61 -22.72
C ALA A 7 -11.59 26.26 -22.01
N CYS A 8 -12.70 25.64 -21.60
CA CYS A 8 -12.71 24.20 -21.44
C CYS A 8 -12.35 23.63 -22.81
N GLU A 9 -11.08 23.25 -22.99
CA GLU A 9 -10.65 22.44 -24.11
C GLU A 9 -11.63 21.26 -24.27
N SER A 10 -12.04 20.98 -25.50
CA SER A 10 -12.77 19.76 -25.86
C SER A 10 -12.09 18.56 -25.19
N PRO A 11 -12.85 17.56 -24.68
CA PRO A 11 -12.24 16.35 -24.12
C PRO A 11 -11.22 15.68 -25.05
N GLU A 12 -11.37 15.91 -26.36
CA GLU A 12 -10.55 15.39 -27.46
C GLU A 12 -9.15 16.04 -27.55
N ASP A 13 -8.92 17.21 -26.93
CA ASP A 13 -7.64 17.94 -26.98
C ASP A 13 -6.79 17.81 -25.72
N ARG A 14 -7.25 17.04 -24.71
CA ARG A 14 -6.53 16.90 -23.44
C ARG A 14 -5.25 16.07 -23.61
N ILE A 15 -4.11 16.75 -23.60
CA ILE A 15 -2.79 16.11 -23.60
C ILE A 15 -2.52 15.56 -22.20
N ILE A 16 -2.56 14.23 -22.05
CA ILE A 16 -2.10 13.57 -20.82
C ILE A 16 -0.59 13.34 -20.95
N SER A 17 0.15 13.66 -19.90
CA SER A 17 1.60 13.45 -19.81
C SER A 17 1.97 12.91 -18.44
N TYR A 18 3.09 12.20 -18.36
CA TYR A 18 3.65 11.71 -17.11
C TYR A 18 5.11 12.12 -16.96
N VAL A 19 5.57 12.14 -15.73
CA VAL A 19 6.97 12.35 -15.36
C VAL A 19 7.44 11.09 -14.66
N ARG A 20 8.66 10.64 -14.98
CA ARG A 20 9.29 9.50 -14.34
C ARG A 20 10.46 9.98 -13.52
N PHE A 21 10.48 9.62 -12.25
CA PHE A 21 11.61 9.83 -11.37
C PHE A 21 12.42 8.53 -11.29
N ALA A 22 13.75 8.64 -11.34
CA ALA A 22 14.64 7.49 -11.17
C ALA A 22 14.61 6.98 -9.72
N ASP A 23 14.47 7.90 -8.76
CA ASP A 23 14.35 7.60 -7.34
C ASP A 23 12.96 7.98 -6.82
N TYR A 24 12.51 7.25 -5.79
CA TYR A 24 11.23 7.52 -5.15
C TYR A 24 11.27 8.82 -4.37
N LEU A 25 10.62 9.85 -4.94
CA LEU A 25 10.20 11.11 -4.33
C LEU A 25 11.02 11.47 -3.08
N LEU A 26 12.32 11.61 -3.29
CA LEU A 26 13.15 12.36 -2.35
C LEU A 26 12.60 13.79 -2.28
N PRO A 27 12.99 14.61 -1.30
CA PRO A 27 12.70 16.03 -1.38
C PRO A 27 13.35 16.60 -2.65
N GLU A 28 12.58 16.59 -3.73
CA GLU A 28 12.94 17.21 -5.00
C GLU A 28 12.87 18.73 -4.80
N THR A 29 13.93 19.43 -5.17
CA THR A 29 13.91 20.89 -5.17
C THR A 29 12.86 21.39 -6.16
N GLY A 30 12.36 22.62 -5.97
CA GLY A 30 11.44 23.23 -6.95
C GLY A 30 12.02 23.28 -8.37
N GLU A 31 13.35 23.39 -8.47
CA GLU A 31 14.09 23.32 -9.73
C GLU A 31 14.06 21.91 -10.36
N SER A 32 14.21 20.85 -9.56
CA SER A 32 14.09 19.46 -10.04
C SER A 32 12.68 19.17 -10.56
N MET A 33 11.64 19.61 -9.85
CA MET A 33 10.25 19.45 -10.29
C MET A 33 9.97 20.22 -11.60
N ALA A 34 10.52 21.42 -11.76
CA ALA A 34 10.39 22.19 -13.00
C ALA A 34 11.10 21.51 -14.17
N ALA A 35 12.31 20.99 -13.95
CA ALA A 35 13.06 20.23 -14.96
C ALA A 35 12.31 18.94 -15.36
N ALA A 36 11.77 18.22 -14.38
CA ALA A 36 11.03 17.00 -14.61
C ALA A 36 9.71 17.27 -15.37
N HIS A 37 9.01 18.36 -15.06
CA HIS A 37 7.85 18.81 -15.82
C HIS A 37 8.22 19.19 -17.26
N ALA A 38 9.35 19.86 -17.48
CA ALA A 38 9.84 20.18 -18.82
C ALA A 38 10.18 18.91 -19.63
N ALA A 39 10.70 17.88 -18.96
CA ALA A 39 11.04 16.58 -19.53
C ALA A 39 9.89 15.55 -19.52
N ARG A 40 8.64 15.97 -19.29
CA ARG A 40 7.47 15.08 -19.25
C ARG A 40 7.27 14.37 -20.59
N THR A 41 6.83 13.12 -20.50
CA THR A 41 6.52 12.29 -21.67
C THR A 41 5.02 12.31 -21.92
N ARG A 42 4.61 12.59 -23.16
CA ARG A 42 3.20 12.51 -23.56
C ARG A 42 2.75 11.06 -23.56
N ILE A 43 1.56 10.80 -23.01
CA ILE A 43 0.93 9.48 -23.06
C ILE A 43 0.30 9.29 -24.44
N GLY A 44 0.70 8.24 -25.14
CA GLY A 44 0.12 7.80 -26.41
C GLY A 44 -1.21 7.07 -26.24
N THR A 45 -1.93 6.84 -27.34
CA THR A 45 -3.23 6.16 -27.32
C THR A 45 -3.14 4.72 -26.77
N GLU A 46 -2.10 3.98 -27.14
CA GLU A 46 -1.88 2.60 -26.67
C GLU A 46 -1.56 2.55 -25.17
N GLU A 47 -0.70 3.45 -24.69
CA GLU A 47 -0.37 3.57 -23.26
C GLU A 47 -1.61 3.96 -22.43
N LEU A 48 -2.41 4.90 -22.92
CA LEU A 48 -3.66 5.29 -22.25
C LEU A 48 -4.67 4.14 -22.22
N ALA A 49 -4.79 3.38 -23.31
CA ALA A 49 -5.64 2.19 -23.35
C ALA A 49 -5.17 1.13 -22.35
N TYR A 50 -3.85 0.91 -22.25
CA TYR A 50 -3.25 0.02 -21.27
C TYR A 50 -3.52 0.45 -19.82
N LEU A 51 -3.29 1.73 -19.49
CA LEU A 51 -3.60 2.28 -18.15
C LEU A 51 -5.09 2.21 -17.83
N SER A 52 -5.96 2.48 -18.82
CA SER A 52 -7.42 2.38 -18.66
C SER A 52 -7.86 0.94 -18.38
N ALA A 53 -7.28 -0.04 -19.07
CA ALA A 53 -7.51 -1.45 -18.80
C ALA A 53 -7.04 -1.83 -17.39
N ALA A 54 -5.82 -1.40 -17.00
CA ALA A 54 -5.27 -1.67 -15.66
C ALA A 54 -6.16 -1.10 -14.55
N TRP A 55 -6.63 0.14 -14.72
CA TRP A 55 -7.57 0.77 -13.80
C TRP A 55 -8.88 -0.01 -13.70
N LYS A 56 -9.48 -0.40 -14.84
CA LYS A 56 -10.71 -1.21 -14.86
C LYS A 56 -10.53 -2.52 -14.11
N THR A 57 -9.40 -3.21 -14.31
CA THR A 57 -9.08 -4.45 -13.59
C THR A 57 -8.93 -4.21 -12.09
N PHE A 58 -8.20 -3.17 -11.69
CA PHE A 58 -8.03 -2.80 -10.28
C PHE A 58 -9.36 -2.47 -9.59
N THR A 59 -10.27 -1.77 -10.28
CA THR A 59 -11.59 -1.41 -9.75
C THR A 59 -12.68 -2.46 -9.97
N ALA A 60 -12.33 -3.64 -10.50
CA ALA A 60 -13.28 -4.72 -10.68
C ALA A 60 -13.68 -5.32 -9.32
N THR A 61 -14.83 -6.00 -9.28
CA THR A 61 -15.33 -6.68 -8.07
C THR A 61 -14.64 -8.02 -7.79
N SER A 62 -13.80 -8.49 -8.71
CA SER A 62 -12.92 -9.66 -8.56
C SER A 62 -11.47 -9.24 -8.81
N PRO A 63 -10.50 -9.71 -7.99
CA PRO A 63 -9.09 -9.38 -8.17
C PRO A 63 -8.36 -10.31 -9.17
N GLU A 64 -9.00 -11.36 -9.68
CA GLU A 64 -8.38 -12.42 -10.50
C GLU A 64 -7.70 -11.93 -11.78
N GLY A 65 -8.09 -10.75 -12.29
CA GLY A 65 -7.46 -10.16 -13.47
C GLY A 65 -6.11 -9.50 -13.20
N LEU A 66 -5.76 -9.20 -11.93
CA LEU A 66 -4.54 -8.48 -11.58
C LEU A 66 -3.25 -9.25 -11.93
N PRO A 67 -3.14 -10.57 -11.69
CA PRO A 67 -1.93 -11.32 -12.01
C PRO A 67 -1.55 -11.31 -13.47
N ALA A 68 -2.55 -11.14 -14.35
CA ALA A 68 -2.29 -11.02 -15.77
C ALA A 68 -1.36 -9.86 -16.10
N TYR A 69 -1.17 -8.83 -15.27
CA TYR A 69 -0.31 -7.66 -15.59
C TYR A 69 1.18 -7.87 -15.32
N PHE A 70 1.55 -8.78 -14.42
CA PHE A 70 2.95 -9.07 -14.10
C PHE A 70 3.45 -10.41 -14.63
N HIS A 71 2.59 -11.17 -15.31
CA HIS A 71 2.97 -12.32 -16.14
C HIS A 71 3.11 -11.99 -17.63
N GLN A 72 2.87 -10.75 -18.06
CA GLN A 72 3.05 -10.35 -19.47
C GLN A 72 4.53 -10.11 -19.78
N ASP A 73 4.94 -10.47 -21.00
CA ASP A 73 6.32 -10.27 -21.45
C ASP A 73 6.71 -8.80 -21.63
N ALA A 74 5.73 -7.90 -21.84
CA ALA A 74 5.99 -6.49 -22.10
C ALA A 74 4.93 -5.59 -21.46
N SER A 75 5.39 -4.56 -20.75
CA SER A 75 4.57 -3.46 -20.26
C SER A 75 5.16 -2.13 -20.74
N PRO A 76 4.34 -1.15 -21.16
CA PRO A 76 4.84 0.20 -21.46
C PRO A 76 5.31 0.95 -20.19
N PHE A 77 5.03 0.43 -19.00
CA PHE A 77 5.39 1.04 -17.72
C PHE A 77 6.10 0.05 -16.80
N ASP A 78 7.41 0.20 -16.62
CA ASP A 78 8.25 -0.71 -15.82
C ASP A 78 7.73 -0.96 -14.40
N ASN A 79 7.19 0.08 -13.75
CA ASN A 79 6.77 0.02 -12.35
C ASN A 79 5.33 -0.46 -12.15
N LEU A 80 4.47 -0.42 -13.18
CA LEU A 80 3.06 -0.76 -13.01
C LEU A 80 2.86 -2.26 -12.70
N PRO A 81 3.46 -3.22 -13.44
CA PRO A 81 3.40 -4.63 -13.09
C PRO A 81 3.87 -4.91 -11.66
N GLN A 82 5.00 -4.31 -11.26
CA GLN A 82 5.56 -4.49 -9.92
C GLN A 82 4.63 -3.93 -8.83
N ALA A 83 4.04 -2.75 -9.05
CA ALA A 83 3.06 -2.15 -8.15
C ALA A 83 1.79 -3.00 -8.01
N LEU A 84 1.29 -3.58 -9.11
CA LEU A 84 0.13 -4.46 -9.08
C LEU A 84 0.43 -5.80 -8.39
N ARG A 85 1.63 -6.36 -8.59
CA ARG A 85 2.10 -7.54 -7.85
C ARG A 85 2.15 -7.27 -6.36
N ARG A 86 2.77 -6.15 -5.96
CA ARG A 86 2.87 -5.73 -4.57
C ARG A 86 1.49 -5.44 -3.95
N LEU A 87 0.56 -4.89 -4.72
CA LEU A 87 -0.83 -4.70 -4.32
C LEU A 87 -1.55 -6.04 -4.08
N CYS A 88 -1.30 -7.07 -4.90
CA CYS A 88 -1.88 -8.40 -4.68
C CYS A 88 -1.47 -8.97 -3.31
N GLN A 89 -0.26 -8.65 -2.85
CA GLN A 89 0.23 -9.01 -1.51
C GLN A 89 -0.44 -8.22 -0.36
N GLU A 90 -1.30 -7.24 -0.65
CA GLU A 90 -2.18 -6.60 0.35
C GLU A 90 -3.51 -7.34 0.56
N TYR A 91 -3.78 -8.38 -0.22
CA TYR A 91 -4.82 -9.34 0.11
C TYR A 91 -4.35 -10.27 1.24
N PRO A 92 -5.27 -10.81 2.06
CA PRO A 92 -4.91 -11.74 3.13
C PRO A 92 -4.12 -12.94 2.58
N ALA A 93 -2.97 -13.24 3.16
CA ALA A 93 -2.19 -14.40 2.78
C ALA A 93 -2.94 -15.71 3.09
N VAL A 94 -2.71 -16.75 2.28
CA VAL A 94 -3.11 -18.12 2.63
C VAL A 94 -2.38 -18.54 3.92
N GLY A 95 -3.14 -19.02 4.91
CA GLY A 95 -2.60 -19.38 6.23
C GLY A 95 -2.89 -18.28 7.25
N THR A 96 -1.96 -17.34 7.44
CA THR A 96 -2.02 -16.32 8.51
C THR A 96 -3.12 -15.29 8.34
N ARG A 97 -3.62 -15.08 7.12
CA ARG A 97 -4.58 -14.01 6.74
C ARG A 97 -4.08 -12.58 6.99
N LEU A 98 -2.79 -12.41 7.29
CA LEU A 98 -2.12 -11.11 7.30
C LEU A 98 -1.85 -10.65 5.87
N THR A 99 -1.81 -9.35 5.64
CA THR A 99 -1.20 -8.80 4.43
C THR A 99 0.33 -8.85 4.51
N LEU A 100 1.05 -8.59 3.41
CA LEU A 100 2.50 -8.48 3.46
C LEU A 100 2.98 -7.33 4.36
N THR A 101 2.32 -6.17 4.31
CA THR A 101 2.62 -5.06 5.24
C THR A 101 2.46 -5.49 6.69
N GLU A 102 1.34 -6.13 7.02
CA GLU A 102 1.08 -6.60 8.39
C GLU A 102 2.07 -7.67 8.81
N SER A 103 2.39 -8.61 7.93
CA SER A 103 3.39 -9.66 8.18
C SER A 103 4.76 -9.07 8.49
N ARG A 104 5.18 -8.01 7.77
CA ARG A 104 6.45 -7.32 8.04
C ARG A 104 6.44 -6.58 9.38
N ILE A 105 5.33 -5.93 9.73
CA ILE A 105 5.17 -5.27 11.04
C ILE A 105 5.28 -6.31 12.16
N ILE A 106 4.53 -7.41 12.05
CA ILE A 106 4.52 -8.49 13.05
C ILE A 106 5.90 -9.14 13.15
N ALA A 107 6.55 -9.44 12.04
CA ALA A 107 7.90 -10.03 12.03
C ALA A 107 8.94 -9.08 12.65
N SER A 108 8.85 -7.77 12.38
CA SER A 108 9.75 -6.79 12.99
C SER A 108 9.57 -6.75 14.51
N LEU A 109 8.34 -6.79 15.01
CA LEU A 109 8.07 -6.78 16.45
C LEU A 109 8.36 -8.11 17.14
N ASN A 110 8.26 -9.22 16.40
CA ASN A 110 8.67 -10.54 16.91
C ASN A 110 10.19 -10.64 17.09
N ALA A 111 10.95 -9.95 16.25
CA ALA A 111 12.42 -9.90 16.34
C ALA A 111 12.90 -8.93 17.44
N ASP A 112 12.24 -7.79 17.58
CA ASP A 112 12.55 -6.78 18.60
C ASP A 112 11.24 -6.13 19.07
N ASN A 113 10.96 -6.23 20.37
CA ASN A 113 9.79 -5.56 20.96
C ASN A 113 10.18 -4.14 21.39
N HIS A 114 9.19 -3.29 21.65
CA HIS A 114 9.39 -1.90 22.08
C HIS A 114 10.03 -1.03 20.98
N VAL A 115 9.50 -1.13 19.77
CA VAL A 115 9.97 -0.38 18.60
C VAL A 115 9.08 0.85 18.37
N THR A 116 9.66 1.98 17.98
CA THR A 116 8.86 3.17 17.64
C THR A 116 8.13 3.03 16.31
N PRO A 117 7.05 3.81 16.09
CA PRO A 117 6.41 3.89 14.78
C PRO A 117 7.42 4.25 13.67
N GLY A 118 8.28 5.23 13.90
CA GLY A 118 9.31 5.68 12.95
C GLY A 118 10.29 4.58 12.55
N GLU A 119 10.78 3.81 13.53
CA GLU A 119 11.68 2.69 13.30
C GLU A 119 10.97 1.56 12.54
N LEU A 120 9.75 1.18 12.93
CA LEU A 120 8.96 0.18 12.20
C LEU A 120 8.71 0.59 10.74
N PHE A 121 8.35 1.85 10.50
CA PHE A 121 8.14 2.35 9.15
C PHE A 121 9.42 2.25 8.33
N LYS A 122 10.56 2.67 8.89
CA LYS A 122 11.87 2.59 8.22
C LYS A 122 12.24 1.15 7.90
N THR A 123 12.10 0.24 8.85
CA THR A 123 12.38 -1.20 8.67
C THR A 123 11.51 -1.80 7.58
N CYS A 124 10.19 -1.59 7.64
CA CYS A 124 9.26 -2.13 6.65
C CYS A 124 9.51 -1.53 5.26
N ARG A 125 9.72 -0.21 5.17
CA ARG A 125 10.05 0.48 3.91
C ARG A 125 11.33 -0.06 3.30
N ASN A 126 12.37 -0.31 4.09
CA ASN A 126 13.65 -0.83 3.58
C ASN A 126 13.55 -2.28 3.09
N ALA A 127 12.52 -3.02 3.52
CA ALA A 127 12.25 -4.37 3.05
C ALA A 127 11.39 -4.40 1.76
N GLU A 128 10.89 -3.25 1.30
CA GLU A 128 10.13 -3.16 0.05
C GLU A 128 11.07 -3.22 -1.16
N GLU A 129 10.72 -4.05 -2.15
CA GLU A 129 11.40 -4.07 -3.46
C GLU A 129 11.16 -2.76 -4.23
N ILE A 130 9.92 -2.28 -4.16
CA ILE A 130 9.51 -0.99 -4.68
C ILE A 130 8.79 -0.19 -3.61
N PRO A 131 9.00 1.13 -3.54
CA PRO A 131 8.24 1.97 -2.61
C PRO A 131 6.74 1.80 -2.81
N PHE A 132 6.03 1.53 -1.71
CA PHE A 132 4.61 1.18 -1.75
C PHE A 132 3.76 2.06 -0.83
N LEU A 133 4.10 2.14 0.46
CA LEU A 133 3.38 2.96 1.44
C LEU A 133 4.13 4.23 1.80
N GLY A 134 3.38 5.33 1.97
CA GLY A 134 3.82 6.48 2.72
C GLY A 134 3.70 6.25 4.23
N ASP A 135 4.23 7.19 5.00
CA ASP A 135 4.17 7.18 6.46
C ASP A 135 2.72 7.18 6.97
N TRP A 136 1.86 8.04 6.42
CA TRP A 136 0.48 8.15 6.88
C TRP A 136 -0.33 6.86 6.70
N SER A 137 -0.22 6.21 5.53
CA SER A 137 -0.89 4.94 5.31
C SER A 137 -0.32 3.87 6.24
N PHE A 138 0.99 3.87 6.49
CA PHE A 138 1.62 2.96 7.46
C PHE A 138 1.10 3.17 8.90
N TRP A 139 0.91 4.42 9.34
CA TRP A 139 0.30 4.72 10.65
C TRP A 139 -1.12 4.15 10.78
N GLN A 140 -1.87 4.08 9.68
CA GLN A 140 -3.18 3.43 9.67
C GLN A 140 -3.10 1.92 9.89
N TYR A 141 -2.06 1.24 9.37
CA TYR A 141 -1.82 -0.18 9.67
C TYR A 141 -1.55 -0.37 11.17
N LEU A 142 -0.65 0.43 11.76
CA LEU A 142 -0.36 0.34 13.20
C LEU A 142 -1.61 0.57 14.04
N ARG A 143 -2.42 1.58 13.70
CA ARG A 143 -3.69 1.83 14.39
C ARG A 143 -4.64 0.65 14.27
N ARG A 144 -4.81 0.08 13.08
CA ARG A 144 -5.69 -1.07 12.85
C ARG A 144 -5.26 -2.27 13.69
N LEU A 145 -3.97 -2.61 13.66
CA LEU A 145 -3.42 -3.75 14.38
C LEU A 145 -3.44 -3.56 15.90
N SER A 146 -3.50 -2.31 16.37
CA SER A 146 -3.59 -1.95 17.80
C SER A 146 -5.04 -1.70 18.27
N SER A 147 -6.05 -1.99 17.44
CA SER A 147 -7.46 -1.69 17.73
C SER A 147 -8.32 -2.96 17.69
N GLY A 148 -9.48 -2.90 18.34
CA GLY A 148 -10.46 -3.99 18.37
C GLY A 148 -10.42 -4.79 19.68
N PRO A 149 -11.25 -5.84 19.79
CA PRO A 149 -11.36 -6.64 21.01
C PRO A 149 -10.13 -7.55 21.26
N GLU A 150 -9.46 -7.98 20.19
CA GLU A 150 -8.26 -8.82 20.25
C GLU A 150 -7.13 -8.24 19.39
N PRO A 151 -6.55 -7.09 19.79
CA PRO A 151 -5.51 -6.41 19.01
C PRO A 151 -4.25 -7.27 18.90
N LEU A 152 -3.51 -7.11 17.81
CA LEU A 152 -2.23 -7.82 17.60
C LEU A 152 -1.04 -7.05 18.18
N LEU A 153 -1.17 -5.72 18.26
CA LEU A 153 -0.16 -4.82 18.82
C LEU A 153 -0.72 -4.11 20.04
N GLU A 154 0.17 -3.74 20.95
CA GLU A 154 -0.12 -2.81 22.04
C GLU A 154 1.01 -1.80 22.18
N VAL A 155 0.68 -0.62 22.72
CA VAL A 155 1.68 0.35 23.14
C VAL A 155 2.10 0.02 24.57
N GLU A 156 3.40 0.11 24.86
CA GLU A 156 3.95 -0.04 26.21
C GLU A 156 3.14 0.76 27.24
N GLY A 157 2.91 0.15 28.41
CA GLY A 157 1.97 0.68 29.40
C GLY A 157 0.50 0.40 29.08
N ASN A 158 0.23 -0.43 28.06
CA ASN A 158 -1.09 -0.87 27.63
C ASN A 158 -2.04 0.29 27.31
N THR A 159 -1.52 1.27 26.57
CA THR A 159 -2.27 2.45 26.13
C THR A 159 -2.75 2.31 24.69
N GLN A 160 -3.76 3.09 24.32
CA GLN A 160 -4.23 3.14 22.94
C GLN A 160 -3.17 3.78 22.03
N PHE A 161 -2.92 3.18 20.86
CA PHE A 161 -2.08 3.78 19.83
C PHE A 161 -2.71 5.08 19.30
N ASN A 162 -1.95 6.17 19.38
CA ASN A 162 -2.35 7.49 18.92
C ASN A 162 -1.69 7.83 17.59
N LEU A 163 -2.48 8.34 16.65
CA LEU A 163 -1.97 8.90 15.39
C LEU A 163 -1.33 10.27 15.65
N PRO A 164 -0.36 10.69 14.82
CA PRO A 164 0.13 12.06 14.88
C PRO A 164 -0.98 13.01 14.42
N ARG A 165 -1.00 14.24 14.96
CA ARG A 165 -2.06 15.22 14.64
C ARG A 165 -1.93 15.73 13.21
N ALA A 166 -0.79 16.33 12.91
CA ALA A 166 -0.45 16.89 11.60
C ALA A 166 0.94 16.41 11.17
N PHE A 167 1.88 16.40 12.11
CA PHE A 167 3.23 15.85 11.95
C PHE A 167 3.57 14.97 13.16
N PRO A 168 4.48 14.00 13.01
CA PRO A 168 5.05 13.24 14.13
C PRO A 168 5.65 14.16 15.19
N ASP A 169 5.01 14.26 16.36
CA ASP A 169 5.50 15.01 17.52
C ASP A 169 6.27 14.10 18.49
N ALA A 170 6.77 14.66 19.60
CA ALA A 170 7.53 13.91 20.59
C ALA A 170 6.72 12.76 21.21
N ASP A 171 5.42 12.98 21.44
CA ASP A 171 4.54 11.96 22.02
C ASP A 171 4.34 10.81 21.04
N PHE A 172 4.05 11.11 19.77
CA PHE A 172 3.91 10.10 18.73
C PHE A 172 5.18 9.27 18.53
N ASN A 173 6.34 9.95 18.42
CA ASN A 173 7.64 9.30 18.26
C ASN A 173 8.12 8.57 19.53
N GLY A 174 7.54 8.91 20.68
CA GLY A 174 7.79 8.28 21.97
C GLY A 174 7.08 6.93 22.13
N GLN A 175 5.98 6.68 21.42
CA GLN A 175 5.23 5.42 21.53
C GLN A 175 6.13 4.21 21.22
N ARG A 176 6.05 3.18 22.06
CA ARG A 176 6.77 1.92 21.89
C ARG A 176 5.77 0.80 21.67
N LEU A 177 5.82 0.15 20.52
CA LEU A 177 4.92 -0.92 20.13
C LEU A 177 5.54 -2.29 20.44
N GLN A 178 4.69 -3.23 20.82
CA GLN A 178 5.05 -4.64 21.03
C GLN A 178 3.90 -5.56 20.60
N LEU A 179 4.19 -6.85 20.40
CA LEU A 179 3.14 -7.84 20.15
C LEU A 179 2.33 -8.10 21.41
N THR A 180 1.01 -8.22 21.26
CA THR A 180 0.16 -8.80 22.30
C THR A 180 0.34 -10.33 22.34
N ALA A 181 -0.24 -10.99 23.35
CA ALA A 181 -0.30 -12.45 23.35
C ALA A 181 -1.01 -13.03 22.11
N HIS A 182 -1.99 -12.32 21.53
CA HIS A 182 -2.62 -12.71 20.28
C HIS A 182 -1.67 -12.50 19.10
N GLY A 183 -1.03 -11.32 19.01
CA GLY A 183 -0.03 -11.02 17.98
C GLY A 183 1.09 -12.06 17.92
N SER A 184 1.60 -12.49 19.08
CA SER A 184 2.64 -13.51 19.18
C SER A 184 2.19 -14.89 18.65
N ARG A 185 0.95 -15.31 18.90
CA ARG A 185 0.41 -16.57 18.34
C ARG A 185 0.33 -16.51 16.82
N ILE A 186 -0.15 -15.39 16.27
CA ILE A 186 -0.19 -15.19 14.82
C ILE A 186 1.22 -15.17 14.22
N ALA A 187 2.18 -14.51 14.88
CA ALA A 187 3.57 -14.47 14.45
C ALA A 187 4.21 -15.87 14.36
N ASN A 188 3.82 -16.76 15.27
CA ASN A 188 4.27 -18.16 15.28
C ASN A 188 3.51 -19.07 14.31
N GLY A 189 2.45 -18.56 13.67
CA GLY A 189 1.60 -19.33 12.77
C GLY A 189 0.59 -20.24 13.48
N ASP A 190 0.36 -20.02 14.78
CA ASP A 190 -0.57 -20.83 15.58
C ASP A 190 -2.03 -20.55 15.22
N ASP A 191 -2.36 -19.29 14.88
CA ASP A 191 -3.73 -18.83 14.58
C ASP A 191 -3.77 -17.96 13.31
N PRO A 192 -4.80 -18.09 12.44
CA PRO A 192 -5.09 -17.10 11.41
C PRO A 192 -5.75 -15.86 12.02
N TRP A 193 -5.43 -14.67 11.50
CA TRP A 193 -6.06 -13.44 11.98
C TRP A 193 -7.51 -13.31 11.49
N ASP A 194 -8.44 -13.02 12.40
CA ASP A 194 -9.77 -12.53 12.03
C ASP A 194 -9.74 -11.01 11.80
N ARG A 195 -9.35 -10.65 10.58
CA ARG A 195 -9.15 -9.26 10.19
C ARG A 195 -10.47 -8.51 9.97
N PRO A 196 -10.51 -7.19 10.25
CA PRO A 196 -11.62 -6.34 9.82
C PRO A 196 -11.78 -6.32 8.30
N GLN A 197 -13.01 -6.11 7.83
CA GLN A 197 -13.30 -5.92 6.42
C GLN A 197 -12.58 -4.68 5.86
N THR A 198 -12.14 -4.75 4.60
CA THR A 198 -11.47 -3.63 3.94
C THR A 198 -11.69 -3.62 2.45
N TRP A 199 -11.56 -2.44 1.84
CA TRP A 199 -11.60 -2.30 0.39
C TRP A 199 -10.19 -2.30 -0.18
N ILE A 200 -9.98 -3.08 -1.22
CA ILE A 200 -8.78 -3.04 -2.06
C ILE A 200 -9.25 -2.90 -3.50
N GLY A 201 -9.02 -1.72 -4.08
CA GLY A 201 -9.61 -1.37 -5.39
C GLY A 201 -11.12 -1.52 -5.37
N GLY A 202 -11.66 -2.33 -6.29
CA GLY A 202 -13.09 -2.63 -6.38
C GLY A 202 -13.57 -3.81 -5.54
N VAL A 203 -12.72 -4.40 -4.70
CA VAL A 203 -13.03 -5.62 -3.94
C VAL A 203 -13.18 -5.30 -2.46
N LEU A 204 -14.35 -5.63 -1.88
CA LEU A 204 -14.54 -5.66 -0.43
C LEU A 204 -14.06 -7.01 0.10
N VAL A 205 -12.90 -7.04 0.74
CA VAL A 205 -12.40 -8.24 1.42
C VAL A 205 -13.09 -8.35 2.78
N SER A 206 -13.77 -9.46 3.03
CA SER A 206 -14.52 -9.72 4.26
C SER A 206 -14.61 -11.22 4.53
N SER A 207 -15.21 -11.63 5.65
CA SER A 207 -15.48 -13.04 5.95
C SER A 207 -16.43 -13.71 4.96
N SER A 208 -17.27 -12.96 4.24
CA SER A 208 -18.17 -13.46 3.20
C SER A 208 -17.62 -13.31 1.78
N ASN A 209 -16.47 -12.65 1.62
CA ASN A 209 -15.76 -12.47 0.36
C ASN A 209 -14.25 -12.62 0.63
N ASP A 210 -13.87 -13.83 1.00
CA ASP A 210 -12.57 -14.16 1.59
C ASP A 210 -11.54 -14.47 0.49
N TRP A 211 -11.34 -13.50 -0.41
CA TRP A 211 -10.23 -13.51 -1.36
C TRP A 211 -8.91 -13.53 -0.59
N ARG A 212 -8.04 -14.48 -0.95
CA ARG A 212 -6.70 -14.63 -0.36
C ARG A 212 -5.65 -14.68 -1.45
N TRP A 213 -4.46 -14.21 -1.10
CA TRP A 213 -3.28 -14.25 -1.95
C TRP A 213 -2.40 -15.46 -1.62
N ASP A 214 -2.13 -16.28 -2.63
CA ASP A 214 -1.16 -17.38 -2.60
C ASP A 214 0.13 -16.89 -3.23
N ASP A 215 1.05 -16.39 -2.39
CA ASP A 215 2.29 -15.76 -2.84
C ASP A 215 3.23 -16.74 -3.55
N GLN A 216 3.18 -18.03 -3.19
CA GLN A 216 4.02 -19.05 -3.81
C GLN A 216 3.64 -19.33 -5.26
N ASN A 217 2.33 -19.26 -5.56
CA ASN A 217 1.79 -19.54 -6.89
C ASN A 217 1.33 -18.27 -7.63
N GLU A 218 1.53 -17.10 -7.02
CA GLU A 218 1.14 -15.77 -7.51
C GLU A 218 -0.30 -15.69 -8.03
N ARG A 219 -1.24 -16.21 -7.24
CA ARG A 219 -2.66 -16.28 -7.62
C ARG A 219 -3.60 -15.97 -6.47
N PHE A 220 -4.81 -15.61 -6.85
CA PHE A 220 -5.92 -15.50 -5.91
C PHE A 220 -6.57 -16.86 -5.66
N VAL A 221 -6.98 -17.09 -4.42
CA VAL A 221 -7.88 -18.18 -4.04
C VAL A 221 -9.07 -17.60 -3.31
N ILE A 222 -10.25 -18.20 -3.49
CA ILE A 222 -11.46 -17.84 -2.77
C ILE A 222 -11.93 -19.05 -1.97
N ARG A 223 -12.43 -18.82 -0.76
CA ARG A 223 -13.06 -19.83 0.08
C ARG A 223 -14.47 -19.42 0.47
#